data_AF-A0A9P5YNU1-F1
#
_entry.id   AF-A0A9P5YNU1-F1
#
_cell.length_a   1.000
_cell.length_b   1.000
_cell.length_c   1.000
_cell.angle_alpha   90.00
_cell.angle_beta   90.00
_cell.angle_gamma   90.00
#
_symmetry.space_group_name_H-M   'P 1'
#
loop_
_entity.id
_entity.type
_entity.pdbx_description
1 polymer ?
#
loop_
_entity_poly.entity_id
_entity_poly.type
_entity_poly.pdbx_seq_one_letter_code
_entity_poly.pdbx_strand_id
1 'polypeptide(L)'
;DLPFPENDHWTYPVEFEKPLEPPSEEWERKSHLLIALDKDLTKQFVEGYKEDPFFKEKYTQEIPNDKMVITPSHFRVGSDQLLYFLDADWATRLCVPRSLINFVLKWIHDSAFESAHAG
;
A
#
# COMPACT_ATOMS: atom_id res chain seq x y z
N ASP A 1 8.31 10.61 22.78
CA ASP A 1 7.03 10.73 23.50
C ASP A 1 6.04 11.53 22.67
N LEU A 2 5.01 10.85 22.13
CA LEU A 2 3.91 11.52 21.44
C LEU A 2 2.97 12.18 22.47
N PRO A 3 2.31 13.31 22.14
CA PRO A 3 1.66 14.18 23.12
C PRO A 3 0.19 13.81 23.37
N PHE A 4 -0.13 12.52 23.48
CA PHE A 4 -1.50 12.10 23.78
C PHE A 4 -1.59 11.77 25.27
N PRO A 5 -2.20 12.62 26.11
CA PRO A 5 -2.40 12.31 27.52
C PRO A 5 -3.25 11.04 27.64
N GLU A 6 -3.02 10.26 28.71
CA GLU A 6 -3.68 8.95 28.92
C GLU A 6 -5.23 9.00 28.88
N ASN A 7 -5.83 10.18 29.04
CA ASN A 7 -7.28 10.45 29.04
C ASN A 7 -7.72 11.41 27.93
N ASP A 8 -7.31 11.19 26.69
CA ASP A 8 -7.84 11.97 25.55
C ASP A 8 -9.28 11.55 25.18
N HIS A 9 -10.24 12.31 25.71
CA HIS A 9 -11.67 12.17 25.44
C HIS A 9 -12.06 12.46 23.99
N TRP A 10 -11.18 13.09 23.19
CA TRP A 10 -11.45 13.35 21.77
C TRP A 10 -11.18 12.12 20.89
N THR A 11 -10.24 11.27 21.30
CA THR A 11 -9.88 10.05 20.55
C THR A 11 -10.82 8.88 20.89
N TYR A 12 -11.25 8.75 22.15
CA TYR A 12 -12.20 7.73 22.59
C TYR A 12 -13.26 8.35 23.50
N PRO A 13 -14.54 8.41 23.07
CA PRO A 13 -15.64 8.83 23.94
C PRO A 13 -15.70 7.97 25.20
N VAL A 14 -16.19 8.53 26.31
CA VAL A 14 -16.18 7.90 27.65
C VAL A 14 -16.90 6.54 27.68
N GLU A 15 -17.86 6.33 26.77
CA GLU A 15 -18.67 5.11 26.66
C GLU A 15 -18.09 4.10 25.65
N PHE A 16 -16.99 4.43 24.97
CA PHE A 16 -16.36 3.57 23.98
C PHE A 16 -15.27 2.74 24.65
N GLU A 17 -15.43 1.41 24.64
CA GLU A 17 -14.36 0.52 25.07
C GLU A 17 -13.15 0.73 24.16
N LYS A 18 -12.08 1.27 24.73
CA LYS A 18 -10.82 1.46 24.03
C LYS A 18 -10.37 0.11 23.49
N PRO A 19 -10.06 -0.02 22.18
CA PRO A 19 -9.43 -1.23 21.68
C PRO A 19 -8.18 -1.50 22.52
N LEU A 20 -8.01 -2.76 22.96
CA LEU A 20 -6.87 -3.15 23.82
C LEU A 20 -5.51 -2.91 23.15
N GLU A 21 -5.50 -2.70 21.82
CA GLU A 21 -4.30 -2.64 21.02
C GLU A 21 -4.31 -1.44 20.08
N PRO A 22 -3.13 -0.80 19.86
CA PRO A 22 -3.02 0.38 19.03
C PRO A 22 -3.30 0.04 17.55
N PRO A 23 -3.93 0.96 16.78
CA PRO A 23 -4.21 0.74 15.35
C PRO A 23 -2.97 0.41 14.51
N SER A 24 -1.78 0.82 14.96
CA SER A 24 -0.51 0.50 14.30
C SER A 24 -0.18 -1.00 14.26
N GLU A 25 -0.68 -1.78 15.23
CA GLU A 25 -0.41 -3.23 15.35
C GLU A 25 -1.44 -4.09 14.62
N GLU A 26 -2.59 -3.51 14.22
CA GLU A 26 -3.60 -4.20 13.40
C GLU A 26 -3.03 -4.63 12.04
N TRP A 27 -2.11 -3.83 11.49
CA TRP A 27 -1.41 -4.07 10.24
C TRP A 27 -0.60 -5.38 10.22
N GLU A 28 0.11 -5.69 11.31
CA GLU A 28 1.00 -6.85 11.41
C GLU A 28 0.25 -8.17 11.59
N ARG A 29 -0.99 -8.11 12.07
CA ARG A 29 -1.83 -9.29 12.29
C ARG A 29 -2.69 -9.70 11.10
N LYS A 30 -3.00 -8.78 10.18
CA LYS A 30 -3.79 -9.14 9.00
C LYS A 30 -2.99 -10.14 8.17
N SER A 31 -3.58 -11.30 7.94
CA SER A 31 -3.03 -12.30 7.03
C SER A 31 -3.10 -11.74 5.61
N HIS A 32 -1.95 -11.33 5.08
CA HIS A 32 -1.81 -10.88 3.70
C HIS A 32 -1.35 -12.06 2.85
N LEU A 33 -1.92 -12.21 1.65
CA LEU A 33 -1.47 -13.23 0.72
C LEU A 33 -0.07 -12.86 0.22
N LEU A 34 0.92 -13.71 0.49
CA LEU A 34 2.29 -13.49 0.03
C LEU A 34 2.36 -13.83 -1.47
N ILE A 35 2.09 -12.83 -2.29
CA ILE A 35 2.19 -12.94 -3.75
C ILE A 35 3.55 -12.39 -4.16
N ALA A 36 4.38 -13.23 -4.78
CA ALA A 36 5.62 -12.80 -5.41
C ALA A 36 5.42 -12.69 -6.92
N LEU A 37 5.83 -11.56 -7.50
CA LEU A 37 5.88 -11.39 -8.95
C LEU A 37 7.15 -12.06 -9.52
N ASP A 38 7.08 -12.50 -10.77
CA ASP A 38 8.28 -12.94 -11.49
C ASP A 38 9.33 -11.82 -11.53
N LYS A 39 10.61 -12.17 -11.38
CA LYS A 39 11.71 -11.21 -11.24
C LYS A 39 11.87 -10.31 -12.47
N ASP A 40 11.64 -10.84 -13.66
CA ASP A 40 11.78 -10.05 -14.89
C ASP A 40 10.57 -9.15 -15.09
N LEU A 41 9.39 -9.59 -14.63
CA LEU A 41 8.22 -8.72 -14.56
C LEU A 41 8.41 -7.60 -13.52
N THR A 42 8.95 -7.90 -12.34
CA THR A 42 9.27 -6.88 -11.31
C THR A 42 10.21 -5.81 -11.87
N LYS A 43 11.26 -6.18 -12.60
CA LYS A 43 12.17 -5.21 -13.24
C LYS A 43 11.42 -4.28 -14.18
N GLN A 44 10.54 -4.82 -15.03
CA GLN A 44 9.72 -4.02 -15.94
C GLN A 44 8.80 -3.05 -15.19
N PHE A 45 8.22 -3.47 -14.06
CA PHE A 45 7.45 -2.58 -13.19
C PHE A 45 8.32 -1.45 -12.63
N VAL A 46 9.50 -1.78 -12.09
CA VAL A 46 10.44 -0.80 -11.52
C VAL A 46 10.91 0.20 -12.57
N GLU A 47 11.24 -0.24 -13.77
CA GLU A 47 11.58 0.63 -14.90
C GLU A 47 10.38 1.50 -15.29
N GLY A 48 9.19 0.89 -15.40
CA GLY A 48 7.94 1.57 -15.68
C GLY A 48 7.63 2.70 -14.69
N TYR A 49 7.90 2.52 -13.38
CA TYR A 49 7.71 3.58 -12.39
C TYR A 49 8.63 4.79 -12.61
N LYS A 50 9.87 4.55 -13.05
CA LYS A 50 10.85 5.63 -13.28
C LYS A 50 10.51 6.46 -14.50
N GLU A 51 9.84 5.86 -15.49
CA GLU A 51 9.42 6.50 -16.73
C GLU A 51 8.01 7.09 -16.65
N ASP A 52 7.13 6.56 -15.80
CA ASP A 52 5.76 7.03 -15.63
C ASP A 52 5.72 8.41 -14.95
N PRO A 53 5.20 9.47 -15.61
CA PRO A 53 5.18 10.81 -15.04
C PRO A 53 4.43 10.91 -13.71
N PHE A 54 3.42 10.07 -13.48
CA PHE A 54 2.61 10.09 -12.26
C PHE A 54 3.30 9.36 -11.12
N PHE A 55 3.91 8.20 -11.40
CA PHE A 55 4.54 7.37 -10.38
C PHE A 55 5.97 7.77 -10.06
N LYS A 56 6.71 8.40 -11.00
CA LYS A 56 8.10 8.80 -10.78
C LYS A 56 8.30 9.64 -9.52
N GLU A 57 7.39 10.56 -9.24
CA GLU A 57 7.44 11.41 -8.04
C GLU A 57 7.07 10.64 -6.76
N LYS A 58 6.23 9.62 -6.88
CA LYS A 58 5.72 8.80 -5.77
C LYS A 58 6.61 7.59 -5.47
N TYR A 59 7.43 7.20 -6.44
CA TYR A 59 8.46 6.17 -6.31
C TYR A 59 9.71 6.76 -5.66
N THR A 60 9.50 7.38 -4.50
CA THR A 60 10.57 7.91 -3.66
C THR A 60 10.80 6.90 -2.55
N GLN A 61 12.06 6.51 -2.35
CA GLN A 61 12.48 5.80 -1.14
C GLN A 61 12.49 6.84 -0.02
N GLU A 62 11.33 7.15 0.55
CA GLU A 62 11.24 8.13 1.64
C GLU A 62 12.12 7.65 2.79
N ILE A 63 13.19 8.40 3.05
CA ILE A 63 13.96 8.28 4.29
C ILE A 63 13.14 9.03 5.34
N PRO A 64 12.70 8.37 6.43
CA PRO A 64 11.99 9.06 7.50
C PRO A 64 12.80 10.25 7.99
N ASN A 65 12.24 11.46 7.87
CA ASN A 65 12.86 12.70 8.32
C ASN A 65 11.97 13.29 9.41
N ASP A 66 12.52 13.39 10.63
CA ASP A 66 11.83 13.88 11.84
C ASP A 66 11.20 15.28 11.70
N LYS A 67 11.55 16.03 10.65
CA LYS A 67 11.07 17.40 10.39
C LYS A 67 9.91 17.49 9.39
N MET A 68 9.53 16.39 8.74
CA MET A 68 8.50 16.41 7.70
C MET A 68 7.11 16.24 8.32
N VAL A 69 6.17 17.16 8.04
CA VAL A 69 4.79 17.05 8.50
C VAL A 69 4.20 15.76 7.97
N ILE A 70 3.88 14.86 8.90
CA ILE A 70 3.52 13.45 8.68
C ILE A 70 2.09 13.36 8.16
N THR A 71 1.80 13.84 6.96
CA THR A 71 0.76 13.15 6.16
C THR A 71 1.49 12.04 5.43
N PRO A 72 1.42 10.79 5.92
CA PRO A 72 2.10 9.68 5.27
C PRO A 72 1.54 9.59 3.85
N SER A 73 2.43 9.58 2.86
CA SER A 73 2.03 9.29 1.49
C SER A 73 1.22 7.99 1.48
N HIS A 74 0.07 7.99 0.82
CA HIS A 74 -0.68 6.77 0.57
C HIS A 74 0.08 5.80 -0.34
N PHE A 75 1.18 6.26 -0.95
CA PHE A 75 2.07 5.44 -1.77
C PHE A 75 3.26 4.95 -0.96
N ARG A 76 3.56 3.66 -1.03
CA ARG A 76 4.69 3.03 -0.34
C ARG A 76 5.43 2.07 -1.26
N VAL A 77 6.76 2.10 -1.19
CA VAL A 77 7.62 1.12 -1.87
C VAL A 77 7.81 -0.08 -0.93
N GLY A 78 7.44 -1.27 -1.41
CA GLY A 78 7.63 -2.52 -0.67
C GLY A 78 9.09 -2.99 -0.67
N SER A 79 9.39 -4.00 0.14
CA SER A 79 10.72 -4.64 0.17
C SER A 79 11.10 -5.31 -1.16
N ASP A 80 10.11 -5.60 -1.99
CA ASP A 80 10.25 -6.14 -3.34
C ASP A 80 10.47 -5.06 -4.41
N GLN A 81 10.62 -3.79 -3.99
CA GLN A 81 10.79 -2.61 -4.83
C GLN A 81 9.55 -2.25 -5.66
N LEU A 82 8.40 -2.87 -5.42
CA LEU A 82 7.13 -2.51 -6.06
C LEU A 82 6.46 -1.34 -5.35
N LEU A 83 5.64 -0.57 -6.08
CA LEU A 83 4.90 0.57 -5.55
C LEU A 83 3.47 0.16 -5.23
N TYR A 84 3.02 0.46 -4.01
CA TYR A 84 1.69 0.17 -3.51
C TYR A 84 0.95 1.43 -3.13
N PHE A 85 -0.35 1.45 -3.35
CA PHE A 85 -1.27 2.46 -2.85
C PHE A 85 -2.12 1.88 -1.72
N LEU A 86 -2.22 2.62 -0.61
CA LEU A 86 -3.11 2.34 0.51
C LEU A 86 -4.42 3.10 0.33
N ASP A 87 -5.51 2.37 0.09
CA ASP A 87 -6.84 2.96 0.00
C ASP A 87 -7.45 3.29 1.38
N ALA A 88 -8.68 3.83 1.37
CA ALA A 88 -9.38 4.25 2.58
C ALA A 88 -9.76 3.08 3.50
N ASP A 89 -9.83 1.86 2.96
CA ASP A 89 -10.10 0.63 3.70
C ASP A 89 -8.81 -0.06 4.17
N TRP A 90 -7.67 0.64 4.04
CA TRP A 90 -6.33 0.15 4.38
C TRP A 90 -5.89 -1.07 3.56
N ALA A 91 -6.47 -1.26 2.37
CA ALA A 91 -6.05 -2.32 1.46
C ALA A 91 -4.88 -1.84 0.58
N THR A 92 -3.85 -2.67 0.45
CA THR A 92 -2.73 -2.42 -0.45
C THR A 92 -3.08 -2.82 -1.88
N ARG A 93 -2.93 -1.88 -2.80
CA ARG A 93 -3.12 -2.10 -4.22
C ARG A 93 -1.80 -1.90 -4.96
N LEU A 94 -1.38 -2.90 -5.74
CA LEU A 94 -0.21 -2.76 -6.61
C LEU A 94 -0.46 -1.65 -7.63
N CYS A 95 0.42 -0.66 -7.69
CA CYS A 95 0.38 0.37 -8.72
C CYS A 95 0.93 -0.21 -10.04
N VAL A 96 0.15 -0.16 -11.11
CA VAL A 96 0.57 -0.62 -12.44
C VAL A 96 1.02 0.59 -13.27
N PRO A 97 2.29 0.68 -13.71
CA PRO A 97 2.74 1.79 -14.53
C PRO A 97 2.04 1.78 -15.90
N ARG A 98 1.88 2.96 -16.50
CA ARG A 98 1.08 3.14 -17.73
C ARG A 98 1.49 2.23 -18.87
N SER A 99 2.80 1.98 -19.01
CA SER A 99 3.37 1.08 -20.02
C SER A 99 2.90 -0.38 -19.89
N LEU A 100 2.51 -0.81 -18.69
CA LEU A 100 2.13 -2.20 -18.39
C LEU A 100 0.61 -2.41 -18.25
N ILE A 101 -0.21 -1.36 -18.32
CA ILE A 101 -1.68 -1.47 -18.19
C ILE A 101 -2.25 -2.48 -19.19
N ASN A 102 -1.91 -2.36 -20.47
CA ASN A 102 -2.42 -3.25 -21.51
C ASN A 102 -1.98 -4.70 -21.31
N PHE A 103 -0.74 -4.91 -20.83
CA PHE A 103 -0.24 -6.24 -20.49
C PHE A 103 -1.05 -6.85 -19.35
N VAL A 104 -1.28 -6.11 -18.27
CA VAL A 104 -2.04 -6.59 -17.11
C VAL A 104 -3.50 -6.86 -17.48
N LEU A 105 -4.15 -5.97 -18.21
CA LEU A 105 -5.53 -6.17 -18.65
C LEU A 105 -5.67 -7.40 -19.55
N LYS A 106 -4.73 -7.60 -20.47
CA LYS A 106 -4.69 -8.80 -21.31
C LYS A 106 -4.49 -10.06 -20.46
N TRP A 107 -3.55 -10.03 -19.52
CA TRP A 107 -3.30 -11.16 -18.64
C TRP A 107 -4.52 -11.54 -17.80
N ILE A 108 -5.24 -10.55 -17.25
CA ILE A 108 -6.50 -10.78 -16.51
C ILE A 108 -7.58 -11.35 -17.43
N HIS A 109 -7.72 -10.80 -18.64
CA HIS A 109 -8.70 -11.29 -19.61
C HIS A 109 -8.41 -12.72 -20.07
N ASP A 110 -7.15 -13.04 -20.38
CA ASP A 110 -6.73 -14.35 -20.88
C ASP A 110 -6.69 -15.41 -19.75
N SER A 111 -6.55 -14.98 -18.49
CA SER A 111 -6.64 -15.83 -17.30
C SER A 111 -8.07 -15.94 -16.74
N ALA A 112 -9.11 -15.67 -17.55
CA ALA A 112 -10.52 -15.79 -17.14
C ALA A 112 -10.88 -17.17 -16.54
N PHE A 113 -10.09 -18.22 -16.78
CA PHE A 113 -10.27 -19.52 -16.12
C PHE A 113 -9.81 -19.55 -14.65
N GLU A 114 -8.88 -18.68 -14.22
CA GLU A 114 -8.45 -18.53 -12.81
C GLU A 114 -9.18 -17.37 -12.08
N SER A 115 -9.72 -16.41 -12.82
CA SER A 115 -10.29 -15.16 -12.28
C SER A 115 -11.82 -15.18 -12.11
N ALA A 116 -12.54 -16.19 -12.64
CA ALA A 116 -14.00 -16.23 -12.70
C ALA A 116 -14.65 -17.14 -11.63
N HIS A 117 -14.37 -16.90 -10.35
CA HIS A 117 -15.14 -17.48 -9.24
C HIS A 117 -15.35 -16.49 -8.08
N ALA A 118 -15.91 -15.33 -8.41
CA ALA A 118 -16.63 -14.49 -7.45
C ALA A 118 -17.80 -13.83 -8.19
N GLY A 119 -18.82 -14.64 -8.45
CA GLY A 119 -20.18 -14.17 -8.73
C GLY A 119 -20.97 -14.06 -7.43
#